data_AF-B5R5Z4-F1
#
_entry.id   AF-B5R5Z4-F1
#
_cell.length_a   1.000
_cell.length_b   1.000
_cell.length_c   1.000
_cell.angle_alpha   90.00
_cell.angle_beta   90.00
_cell.angle_gamma   90.00
#
_symmetry.space_group_name_H-M   'P 1'
#
loop_
_entity.id
_entity.type
_entity.pdbx_description
1 polymer ?
#
loop_
_entity_poly.entity_id
_entity_poly.type
_entity_poly.pdbx_seq_one_letter_code
_entity_poly.pdbx_strand_id
1 'polypeptide(L)' 'MQVLNSLRNAKQRHPDCQIVKRKGRLYVICKTNPRFKAVQGRKKRR' A
#
# COMPACT_ATOMS: atom_id res chain seq x y z
N MET A 1 3.24 -3.03 -7.52
CA MET A 1 2.64 -2.87 -6.18
C MET A 1 3.11 -4.02 -5.30
N GLN A 2 3.73 -3.74 -4.16
CA GLN A 2 4.28 -4.75 -3.25
C GLN A 2 3.23 -5.23 -2.23
N VAL A 3 3.25 -6.51 -1.87
CA VAL A 3 2.42 -7.06 -0.79
C VAL A 3 3.25 -7.07 0.49
N LEU A 4 2.76 -6.43 1.55
CA LEU A 4 3.47 -6.33 2.83
C LEU A 4 2.53 -6.73 3.98
N ASN A 5 3.11 -7.19 5.09
CA ASN A 5 2.35 -7.43 6.32
C ASN A 5 2.13 -6.14 7.11
N SER A 6 3.06 -5.18 7.00
CA SER A 6 2.99 -3.85 7.62
C SER A 6 3.26 -2.74 6.60
N LEU A 7 2.51 -1.64 6.73
CA LEU A 7 2.66 -0.45 5.88
C LEU A 7 3.44 0.69 6.58
N ARG A 8 3.95 0.48 7.80
CA ARG A 8 4.62 1.52 8.62
C ARG A 8 5.76 2.20 7.87
N ASN A 9 6.67 1.42 7.29
CA ASN A 9 7.81 1.96 6.55
C ASN A 9 7.39 2.36 5.12
N ALA A 10 6.44 1.64 4.51
CA ALA A 10 6.01 1.88 3.13
C ALA A 10 5.39 3.27 2.94
N LYS A 11 4.63 3.76 3.92
CA LYS A 11 4.01 5.10 3.87
C LYS A 11 5.03 6.25 4.01
N GLN A 12 6.24 5.98 4.51
CA GLN A 12 7.26 7.00 4.76
C GLN A 12 8.31 7.11 3.65
N ARG A 13 8.30 6.20 2.65
CA ARG A 13 9.32 6.15 1.58
C ARG A 13 9.29 7.35 0.64
N HIS A 14 8.16 8.07 0.57
CA HIS A 14 7.98 9.23 -0.30
C HIS A 14 6.90 10.16 0.27
N PRO A 15 7.00 11.49 0.10
CA PRO A 15 5.98 12.43 0.60
C PRO A 15 4.57 12.14 0.06
N ASP A 16 4.47 11.77 -1.22
CA ASP A 16 3.18 11.47 -1.86
C ASP A 16 2.59 10.08 -1.51
N CYS A 17 3.24 9.31 -0.63
CA CYS A 17 2.69 8.04 -0.18
C CYS A 17 1.51 8.26 0.77
N GLN A 18 0.32 7.88 0.33
CA GLN A 18 -0.90 7.99 1.12
C GLN A 18 -1.48 6.61 1.43
N ILE A 19 -1.95 6.42 2.66
CA ILE A 19 -2.70 5.21 3.04
C ILE A 19 -4.16 5.40 2.66
N VAL A 20 -4.71 4.44 1.91
CA VAL A 20 -6.12 4.42 1.54
C VAL A 20 -6.72 3.03 1.82
N LYS A 21 -7.98 2.99 2.25
CA LYS A 21 -8.75 1.74 2.40
C LYS A 21 -9.56 1.51 1.12
N ARG A 22 -9.32 0.39 0.43
CA ARG A 22 -10.01 0.00 -0.81
C ARG A 22 -10.34 -1.49 -0.77
N LYS A 23 -11.52 -1.91 -1.24
CA LYS A 23 -11.91 -3.33 -1.32
C LYS A 23 -11.65 -4.11 -0.01
N GLY A 24 -11.89 -3.45 1.14
CA GLY A 24 -11.66 -4.02 2.47
C GLY A 24 -10.20 -4.14 2.92
N ARG A 25 -9.22 -3.57 2.20
CA ARG A 25 -7.79 -3.67 2.50
C ARG A 25 -7.11 -2.31 2.51
N LEU A 26 -6.01 -2.19 3.25
CA LEU A 26 -5.18 -0.98 3.26
C LEU A 26 -4.13 -1.03 2.16
N TYR A 27 -3.99 0.09 1.45
CA TYR A 27 -3.03 0.29 0.38
C TYR A 27 -2.21 1.53 0.67
N VAL A 28 -0.93 1.50 0.30
CA VAL A 28 -0.14 2.71 0.07
C VAL A 28 -0.26 3.04 -1.41
N ILE A 29 -0.71 4.24 -1.71
CA ILE A 29 -0.79 4.79 -3.07
C ILE A 29 0.22 5.93 -3.17
N CYS A 30 1.04 5.90 -4.21
CA CYS A 30 1.85 7.03 -4.65
C CYS A 30 1.56 7.20 -6.15
N LYS A 31 1.04 8.36 -6.55
CA LYS A 31 0.71 8.65 -7.95
C LYS A 31 1.95 9.06 -8.74
N THR A 32 2.88 9.74 -8.07
CA THR A 32 4.15 10.24 -8.63
C THR A 32 5.12 9.10 -8.95
N ASN A 33 5.28 8.13 -8.04
CA ASN A 33 6.16 6.97 -8.26
C ASN A 33 5.45 5.65 -7.91
N PRO A 34 5.08 4.83 -8.92
CA PRO A 34 4.33 3.59 -8.70
C PRO A 34 5.13 2.50 -7.99
N ARG A 35 6.47 2.62 -7.91
CA ARG A 35 7.34 1.67 -7.18
C ARG A 35 7.02 1.62 -5.69
N PHE A 36 6.54 2.73 -5.12
CA PHE A 36 6.18 2.81 -3.69
C PHE A 36 4.77 2.31 -3.36
N LYS A 37 3.96 1.92 -4.36
CA LYS A 37 2.63 1.36 -4.11
C LYS A 37 2.73 0.03 -3.38
N ALA A 38 1.98 -0.12 -2.29
CA ALA A 38 1.94 -1.34 -1.49
C ALA A 38 0.51 -1.70 -1.05
N VAL A 39 0.29 -2.95 -0.63
CA VAL A 39 -0.98 -3.44 -0.07
C VAL A 39 -0.71 -4.30 1.16
N GLN A 40 -1.59 -4.20 2.16
CA GLN A 40 -1.54 -5.06 3.32
C GLN A 40 -2.20 -6.43 3.04
N GLY A 41 -1.46 -7.50 3.28
CA GLY A 41 -1.90 -8.90 3.13
C GLY A 41 -2.15 -9.34 1.68
N ARG A 42 -2.77 -10.51 1.46
CA ARG A 42 -3.22 -11.01 0.15
C ARG A 42 -4.76 -11.01 0.05
N LYS A 43 -5.31 -11.26 -1.14
CA LYS A 43 -6.77 -11.41 -1.30
C LYS A 43 -7.17 -12.68 -0.56
N LYS A 44 -8.20 -12.64 0.29
CA LYS A 44 -8.77 -13.86 0.86
C LYS A 44 -9.30 -14.71 -0.30
N ARG A 45 -8.87 -15.97 -0.37
CA ARG A 45 -9.51 -16.97 -1.24
C ARG A 45 -10.87 -17.26 -0.59
N ARG A 46 -11.95 -16.95 -1.30
CA ARG A 46 -13.28 -17.48 -0.97
C ARG A 46 -13.36 -18.86 -1.61
#